data_AF-A0A2E6GK84-F1
#
_entry.id   AF-A0A2E6GK84-F1
#
_cell.length_a   1.000
_cell.length_b   1.000
_cell.length_c   1.000
_cell.angle_alpha   90.00
_cell.angle_beta   90.00
_cell.angle_gamma   90.00
#
_symmetry.space_group_name_H-M   'P 1'
#
loop_
_entity.id
_entity.type
_entity.pdbx_description
1 polymer ?
#
loop_
_entity_poly.entity_id
_entity_poly.type
_entity_poly.pdbx_seq_one_letter_code
_entity_poly.pdbx_strand_id
1 'polypeptide(L)'
;MAFVDDLAAAMDASGIDVCLSNDSVDGEEWKSLLIKRADDQVTLPCRTFKPDHTSPVELMQAAFIAVQHFEECDDFLEWAEIYGLDDGDEKVLDEFRAFEAAQWQLQDLIGHDEFRRLMTGMFIEQAIGAAWAGVAQDQSK
;
A
#
# COMPACT_ATOMS: atom_id res chain seq x y z
N MET A 1 -3.14 -17.37 -2.20
CA MET A 1 -3.52 -17.45 -3.64
C MET A 1 -4.93 -16.94 -3.83
N ALA A 2 -5.90 -17.34 -2.98
CA ALA A 2 -7.27 -16.82 -3.01
C ALA A 2 -7.39 -15.28 -2.93
N PHE A 3 -6.64 -14.61 -2.05
CA PHE A 3 -6.70 -13.14 -1.96
C PHE A 3 -6.21 -12.38 -3.19
N VAL A 4 -5.16 -12.87 -3.86
CA VAL A 4 -4.64 -12.25 -5.09
C VAL A 4 -5.69 -12.34 -6.21
N ASP A 5 -6.37 -13.48 -6.30
CA ASP A 5 -7.47 -13.70 -7.25
C ASP A 5 -8.69 -12.84 -6.91
N ASP A 6 -9.05 -12.72 -5.62
CA ASP A 6 -10.16 -11.89 -5.13
C ASP A 6 -9.88 -10.39 -5.33
N LEU A 7 -8.64 -9.95 -5.15
CA LEU A 7 -8.20 -8.57 -5.37
C LEU A 7 -8.22 -8.23 -6.87
N ALA A 8 -7.69 -9.12 -7.71
CA ALA A 8 -7.75 -8.96 -9.16
C ALA A 8 -9.21 -8.85 -9.65
N ALA A 9 -10.09 -9.73 -9.17
CA ALA A 9 -11.51 -9.69 -9.50
C ALA A 9 -12.20 -8.40 -9.00
N ALA A 10 -11.83 -7.91 -7.81
CA ALA A 10 -12.35 -6.66 -7.27
C ALA A 10 -11.91 -5.44 -8.08
N MET A 11 -10.64 -5.40 -8.50
CA MET A 11 -10.08 -4.35 -9.36
C MET A 11 -10.80 -4.32 -10.71
N ASP A 12 -10.95 -5.47 -11.35
CA ASP A 12 -11.66 -5.60 -12.63
C ASP A 12 -13.14 -5.19 -12.51
N ALA A 13 -13.85 -5.67 -11.48
CA ALA A 13 -15.26 -5.35 -11.26
C ALA A 13 -15.48 -3.85 -10.97
N SER A 14 -14.50 -3.21 -10.35
CA SER A 14 -14.57 -1.79 -9.95
C SER A 14 -14.02 -0.84 -11.02
N GLY A 15 -13.39 -1.36 -12.07
CA GLY A 15 -12.73 -0.58 -13.11
C GLY A 15 -11.51 0.18 -12.59
N ILE A 16 -10.79 -0.40 -11.63
CA ILE A 16 -9.61 0.18 -11.01
C ILE A 16 -8.38 -0.21 -11.82
N ASP A 17 -7.62 0.77 -12.29
CA ASP A 17 -6.31 0.59 -12.91
C ASP A 17 -5.22 1.09 -11.98
N VAL A 18 -4.13 0.32 -11.86
CA VAL A 18 -3.00 0.65 -10.98
C VAL A 18 -1.71 0.57 -11.77
N CYS A 19 -0.96 1.67 -11.79
CA CYS A 19 0.33 1.72 -12.44
C CYS A 19 1.35 2.54 -11.64
N LEU A 20 2.62 2.28 -11.89
CA LEU A 20 3.72 3.11 -11.41
C LEU A 20 3.75 4.40 -12.23
N SER A 21 3.82 5.53 -11.53
CA SER A 21 4.17 6.80 -12.14
C SER A 21 5.66 6.80 -12.51
N ASN A 22 5.95 7.25 -13.72
CA ASN A 22 7.30 7.61 -14.14
C ASN A 22 7.60 9.10 -13.90
N ASP A 23 6.66 9.83 -13.30
CA ASP A 23 6.83 11.26 -13.05
C ASP A 23 7.83 11.46 -11.91
N SER A 24 8.90 12.19 -12.20
CA SER A 24 9.80 12.70 -11.19
C SER A 24 9.16 13.92 -10.53
N VAL A 25 8.97 13.86 -9.21
CA VAL A 25 8.67 15.04 -8.42
C VAL A 25 10.02 15.68 -8.09
N ASP A 26 10.23 16.92 -8.53
CA ASP A 26 11.44 17.72 -8.27
C ASP A 26 12.78 17.08 -8.72
N GLY A 27 12.76 16.30 -9.81
CA GLY A 27 13.98 15.81 -10.47
C GLY A 27 14.64 14.59 -9.83
N GLU A 28 14.01 13.99 -8.82
CA GLU A 28 14.37 12.70 -8.28
C GLU A 28 13.36 11.63 -8.80
N GLU A 29 13.81 10.39 -9.04
CA GLU A 29 12.96 9.29 -9.52
C GLU A 29 11.99 8.84 -8.40
N TRP A 30 10.91 9.59 -8.21
CA TRP A 30 9.90 9.32 -7.18
C TRP A 30 8.84 8.38 -7.73
N LYS A 31 9.03 7.08 -7.54
CA LYS A 31 8.00 6.10 -7.91
C LYS A 31 6.77 6.32 -7.03
N SER A 32 5.74 6.91 -7.63
CA SER A 32 4.42 7.05 -7.01
C SER A 32 3.49 5.99 -7.61
N LEU A 33 2.51 5.53 -6.84
CA LEU A 33 1.42 4.72 -7.40
C LEU A 33 0.31 5.61 -7.89
N LEU A 34 -0.12 5.37 -9.13
CA LEU A 34 -1.32 5.96 -9.68
C LEU A 34 -2.42 4.92 -9.62
N ILE A 35 -3.48 5.23 -8.88
CA ILE A 35 -4.67 4.40 -8.78
C ILE A 35 -5.80 5.19 -9.45
N LYS A 36 -6.36 4.64 -10.53
CA LYS A 36 -7.32 5.31 -11.39
C LYS A 36 -8.63 4.56 -11.40
N ARG A 37 -9.74 5.30 -11.43
CA ARG A 37 -11.07 4.74 -11.63
C ARG A 37 -11.91 5.75 -12.42
N ALA A 38 -12.37 5.35 -13.60
CA ALA A 38 -13.04 6.26 -14.54
C ALA A 38 -12.20 7.53 -14.80
N ASP A 39 -12.72 8.72 -14.46
CA ASP A 39 -12.04 10.01 -14.65
C ASP A 39 -11.28 10.50 -13.41
N ASP A 40 -11.35 9.75 -12.30
CA ASP A 40 -10.69 10.10 -11.04
C ASP A 40 -9.36 9.35 -10.87
N GLN A 41 -8.40 10.00 -10.22
CA GLN A 41 -7.07 9.48 -9.96
C GLN A 41 -6.59 9.87 -8.56
N VAL A 42 -5.97 8.91 -7.89
CA VAL A 42 -5.25 9.11 -6.64
C VAL A 42 -3.78 8.80 -6.85
N THR A 43 -2.92 9.67 -6.34
CA THR A 43 -1.48 9.47 -6.34
C THR A 43 -1.06 9.13 -4.91
N LEU A 44 -0.55 7.91 -4.73
CA LEU A 44 0.02 7.47 -3.47
C LEU A 44 1.54 7.65 -3.51
N PRO A 45 2.09 8.59 -2.71
CA PRO A 45 3.52 8.75 -2.60
C PRO A 45 4.04 7.59 -1.73
N CYS A 46 4.96 6.79 -2.29
CA CYS A 46 5.58 5.70 -1.53
C CYS A 46 7.00 5.48 -2.04
N ARG A 47 7.98 6.08 -1.35
CA ARG A 47 9.41 5.75 -1.48
C ARG A 47 9.73 4.30 -1.13
N THR A 48 8.81 3.63 -0.45
CA THR A 48 9.03 2.35 0.22
C THR A 48 8.63 1.14 -0.63
N PHE A 49 8.09 1.36 -1.84
CA PHE A 49 7.80 0.26 -2.76
C PHE A 49 9.07 -0.38 -3.27
N LYS A 50 9.17 -1.69 -3.05
CA LYS A 50 10.30 -2.47 -3.51
C LYS A 50 10.24 -2.65 -5.03
N PRO A 51 11.41 -2.75 -5.72
CA PRO A 51 11.48 -2.83 -7.18
C PRO A 51 10.83 -4.08 -7.80
N ASP A 52 10.50 -5.08 -6.98
CA ASP A 52 9.92 -6.35 -7.37
C ASP A 52 8.41 -6.31 -7.57
N HIS A 53 7.71 -5.25 -7.13
CA HIS A 53 6.30 -5.05 -7.46
C HIS A 53 6.18 -4.64 -8.94
N THR A 54 5.67 -5.55 -9.78
CA THR A 54 5.61 -5.33 -11.23
C THR A 54 4.21 -5.50 -11.81
N SER A 55 3.33 -6.23 -11.13
CA SER A 55 1.93 -6.38 -11.53
C SER A 55 1.01 -5.37 -10.83
N PRO A 56 -0.09 -4.92 -11.47
CA PRO A 56 -1.07 -4.03 -10.84
C PRO A 56 -1.60 -4.55 -9.50
N VAL A 57 -1.76 -5.87 -9.37
CA VAL A 57 -2.24 -6.51 -8.14
C VAL A 57 -1.20 -6.42 -7.03
N GLU A 58 0.08 -6.65 -7.32
CA GLU A 58 1.17 -6.47 -6.35
C GLU A 58 1.29 -5.01 -5.90
N LEU A 59 1.16 -4.07 -6.83
CA LEU A 59 1.19 -2.64 -6.54
C LEU A 59 0.01 -2.22 -5.65
N MET A 60 -1.19 -2.72 -5.94
CA MET A 60 -2.38 -2.47 -5.13
C MET A 60 -2.25 -3.09 -3.72
N GLN A 61 -1.73 -4.31 -3.64
CA GLN A 61 -1.47 -4.96 -2.35
C GLN A 61 -0.45 -4.17 -1.53
N ALA A 62 0.61 -3.69 -2.17
CA ALA A 62 1.61 -2.89 -1.52
C ALA A 62 1.03 -1.55 -1.02
N ALA A 63 0.14 -0.90 -1.79
CA ALA A 63 -0.60 0.28 -1.35
C ALA A 63 -1.43 0.02 -0.07
N PHE A 64 -2.14 -1.11 -0.01
CA PHE A 64 -2.92 -1.47 1.17
C PHE A 64 -2.05 -1.77 2.40
N ILE A 65 -0.90 -2.42 2.21
CA ILE A 65 0.06 -2.64 3.31
C ILE A 65 0.59 -1.29 3.83
N ALA A 66 0.92 -0.37 2.93
CA ALA A 66 1.36 0.97 3.34
C ALA A 66 0.27 1.71 4.13
N VAL A 67 -0.99 1.62 3.70
CA VAL A 67 -2.12 2.21 4.45
C VAL A 67 -2.27 1.57 5.82
N GLN A 68 -2.15 0.23 5.91
CA GLN A 68 -2.22 -0.47 7.19
C GLN A 68 -1.12 0.02 8.15
N HIS A 69 0.14 0.04 7.70
CA HIS A 69 1.23 0.51 8.55
C HIS A 69 1.01 1.96 8.99
N PHE A 70 0.46 2.82 8.12
CA PHE A 70 0.18 4.21 8.45
C PHE A 70 -0.89 4.32 9.55
N GLU A 71 -1.96 3.51 9.47
CA GLU A 71 -3.00 3.45 10.50
C GLU A 71 -2.50 2.86 11.83
N GLU A 72 -1.47 2.01 11.79
CA GLU A 72 -0.87 1.37 12.96
C GLU A 72 0.24 2.22 13.63
N CYS A 73 0.84 3.17 12.92
CA CYS A 73 1.84 4.09 13.48
C CYS A 73 1.21 5.13 14.40
N ASP A 74 1.84 5.37 15.56
CA ASP A 74 1.47 6.46 16.46
C ASP A 74 1.89 7.83 15.89
N ASP A 75 3.05 7.90 15.22
CA ASP A 75 3.58 9.11 14.61
C ASP A 75 4.54 8.88 13.43
N PHE A 76 5.05 10.00 12.89
CA PHE A 76 6.01 10.03 11.80
C PHE A 76 7.32 9.29 12.09
N LEU A 77 7.80 9.29 13.35
CA LEU A 77 9.07 8.66 13.70
C LEU A 77 8.97 7.14 13.61
N GLU A 78 7.85 6.59 14.08
CA GLU A 78 7.57 5.15 13.95
C GLU A 78 7.45 4.74 12.48
N TRP A 79 6.79 5.55 11.65
CA TRP A 79 6.75 5.34 10.21
C TRP A 79 8.14 5.32 9.58
N ALA A 80 8.97 6.32 9.90
CA ALA A 80 10.34 6.39 9.41
C ALA A 80 11.17 5.16 9.84
N GLU A 81 10.99 4.69 11.09
CA GLU A 81 11.65 3.49 11.61
C GLU A 81 11.23 2.22 10.87
N ILE A 82 9.92 1.97 10.70
CA ILE A 82 9.37 0.78 10.01
C ILE A 82 9.98 0.61 8.62
N TYR A 83 10.20 1.73 7.93
CA TYR A 83 10.69 1.75 6.56
C TYR A 83 12.18 2.06 6.42
N GLY A 84 12.90 2.28 7.52
CA GLY A 84 14.32 2.63 7.51
C GLY A 84 14.63 3.95 6.80
N LEU A 85 13.75 4.93 6.93
CA LEU A 85 13.86 6.26 6.33
C LEU A 85 14.59 7.22 7.28
N ASP A 86 15.21 8.26 6.72
CA ASP A 86 15.86 9.32 7.49
C ASP A 86 14.80 10.29 8.05
N ASP A 87 14.59 10.26 9.37
CA ASP A 87 13.64 11.12 10.08
C ASP A 87 14.07 12.60 10.13
N GLY A 88 15.33 12.88 9.76
CA GLY A 88 15.85 14.23 9.55
C GLY A 88 15.61 14.80 8.14
N ASP A 89 15.15 13.99 7.17
CA ASP A 89 14.84 14.45 5.81
C ASP A 89 13.44 15.08 5.76
N GLU A 90 13.37 16.39 5.51
CA GLU A 90 12.11 17.13 5.35
C GLU A 90 11.20 16.51 4.29
N LYS A 91 11.77 15.87 3.25
CA LYS A 91 10.98 15.23 2.20
C LYS A 91 10.23 13.98 2.68
N VAL A 92 10.77 13.26 3.67
CA VAL A 92 10.10 12.09 4.27
C VAL A 92 8.89 12.56 5.09
N LEU A 93 9.02 13.69 5.78
CA LEU A 93 7.91 14.30 6.52
C LEU A 93 6.81 14.81 5.58
N ASP A 94 7.17 15.41 4.46
CA ASP A 94 6.21 15.85 3.46
C ASP A 94 5.49 14.66 2.79
N GLU A 95 6.20 13.54 2.55
CA GLU A 95 5.60 12.29 2.09
C GLU A 95 4.58 11.75 3.09
N PHE A 96 4.93 11.67 4.37
CA PHE A 96 4.02 11.21 5.43
C PHE A 96 2.73 12.03 5.47
N ARG A 97 2.83 13.35 5.33
CA ARG A 97 1.66 14.24 5.25
C ARG A 97 0.84 14.05 3.98
N ALA A 98 1.51 13.86 2.84
CA ALA A 98 0.84 13.60 1.58
C ALA A 98 0.14 12.23 1.57
N PHE A 99 0.70 11.25 2.28
CA PHE A 99 0.14 9.92 2.44
C PHE A 99 -1.19 9.96 3.20
N GLU A 100 -1.29 10.75 4.27
CA GLU A 100 -2.54 10.96 5.03
C GLU A 100 -3.70 11.36 4.09
N ALA A 101 -3.47 12.35 3.22
CA ALA A 101 -4.47 12.79 2.26
C ALA A 101 -4.76 11.73 1.18
N ALA A 102 -3.72 11.05 0.68
CA ALA A 102 -3.84 10.03 -0.35
C ALA A 102 -4.64 8.81 0.12
N GLN A 103 -4.52 8.41 1.39
CA GLN A 103 -5.33 7.33 1.98
C GLN A 103 -6.82 7.66 1.93
N TRP A 104 -7.23 8.86 2.36
CA TRP A 104 -8.63 9.27 2.32
C TRP A 104 -9.18 9.29 0.89
N GLN A 105 -8.39 9.81 -0.05
CA GLN A 105 -8.76 9.83 -1.46
C GLN A 105 -8.88 8.42 -2.04
N LEU A 106 -7.99 7.49 -1.63
CA LEU A 106 -8.05 6.10 -2.05
C LEU A 106 -9.34 5.42 -1.57
N GLN A 107 -9.71 5.65 -0.31
CA GLN A 107 -10.95 5.11 0.25
C GLN A 107 -12.18 5.63 -0.48
N ASP A 108 -12.20 6.90 -0.86
CA ASP A 108 -13.28 7.52 -1.64
C ASP A 108 -13.33 6.96 -3.07
N LEU A 109 -12.18 6.83 -3.73
CA LEU A 109 -12.05 6.31 -5.09
C LEU A 109 -12.58 4.88 -5.21
N ILE A 110 -12.21 4.01 -4.28
CA ILE A 110 -12.60 2.59 -4.28
C ILE A 110 -14.03 2.44 -3.74
N GLY A 111 -14.41 3.29 -2.80
CA GLY A 111 -15.62 3.17 -2.00
C GLY A 111 -15.33 2.50 -0.68
N HIS A 112 -15.82 3.11 0.40
CA HIS A 112 -15.50 2.74 1.78
C HIS A 112 -15.79 1.25 2.13
N ASP A 113 -16.90 0.70 1.66
CA ASP A 113 -17.28 -0.69 1.94
C ASP A 113 -16.33 -1.70 1.27
N GLU A 114 -15.96 -1.42 0.01
CA GLU A 114 -15.05 -2.28 -0.75
C GLU A 114 -13.62 -2.16 -0.22
N PHE A 115 -13.18 -0.93 0.10
CA PHE A 115 -11.91 -0.70 0.77
C PHE A 115 -11.81 -1.50 2.08
N ARG A 116 -12.83 -1.43 2.94
CA ARG A 116 -12.87 -2.17 4.20
C ARG A 116 -12.84 -3.68 3.97
N ARG A 117 -13.57 -4.18 2.97
CA ARG A 117 -13.58 -5.61 2.60
C ARG A 117 -12.20 -6.09 2.21
N LEU A 118 -11.50 -5.34 1.36
CA LEU A 118 -10.16 -5.67 0.87
C LEU A 118 -9.11 -5.60 1.98
N MET A 119 -9.12 -4.54 2.80
CA MET A 119 -8.23 -4.42 3.96
C MET A 119 -8.44 -5.57 4.97
N THR A 120 -9.70 -5.94 5.24
CA THR A 120 -10.01 -7.07 6.13
C THR A 120 -9.50 -8.40 5.56
N GLY A 121 -9.71 -8.64 4.26
CA GLY A 121 -9.20 -9.84 3.59
C GLY A 121 -7.68 -9.95 3.65
N MET A 122 -6.99 -8.83 3.45
CA MET A 122 -5.54 -8.74 3.53
C MET A 122 -5.03 -9.07 4.94
N PHE A 123 -5.65 -8.49 5.97
CA PHE A 123 -5.27 -8.74 7.37
C PHE A 123 -5.41 -10.22 7.73
N ILE A 124 -6.50 -10.88 7.29
CA ILE A 124 -6.73 -12.31 7.52
C ILE A 124 -5.62 -13.15 6.87
N GLU A 125 -5.24 -12.84 5.63
CA GLU A 125 -4.18 -13.58 4.92
C GLU A 125 -2.80 -13.37 5.55
N GLN A 126 -2.47 -12.15 5.99
CA GLN A 126 -1.25 -11.90 6.74
C GLN A 126 -1.22 -12.68 8.06
N ALA A 127 -2.34 -12.70 8.81
CA ALA A 127 -2.46 -13.45 10.06
C ALA A 127 -2.33 -14.97 9.84
N ILE A 128 -2.94 -15.50 8.78
CA ILE A 128 -2.76 -16.90 8.36
C ILE A 128 -1.28 -17.15 8.05
N GLY A 129 -0.66 -16.32 7.20
CA GLY A 129 0.76 -16.44 6.85
C GLY A 129 1.69 -16.43 8.07
N ALA A 130 1.46 -15.52 9.01
CA ALA A 130 2.20 -15.43 10.26
C ALA A 130 2.01 -16.68 11.15
N ALA A 131 0.79 -17.20 11.25
CA ALA A 131 0.50 -18.43 11.99
C ALA A 131 1.25 -19.63 11.42
N TRP A 132 1.30 -19.77 10.08
CA TRP A 132 2.06 -20.85 9.43
C TRP A 132 3.58 -20.67 9.52
N ALA A 133 4.08 -19.44 9.45
CA ALA A 133 5.50 -19.15 9.66
C ALA A 133 5.95 -19.52 11.09
N GLY A 134 5.10 -19.25 12.09
CA GLY A 134 5.32 -19.67 13.48
C GLY A 134 5.34 -21.20 13.66
N VAL A 135 4.44 -21.93 13.00
CA VAL A 135 4.41 -23.41 13.04
C VAL A 135 5.65 -24.02 12.37
N ALA A 136 6.13 -23.44 11.27
CA ALA A 136 7.34 -23.91 10.58
C ALA A 136 8.63 -23.68 11.40
N GLN A 137 8.71 -22.58 12.15
CA GLN A 137 9.83 -22.34 13.06
C GLN A 137 9.83 -23.27 14.29
N ASP A 138 8.66 -23.68 14.76
CA ASP A 138 8.54 -24.57 15.93
C ASP A 138 8.87 -26.04 15.60
N GLN A 139 8.78 -26.46 14.32
CA GLN A 139 9.24 -27.79 13.86
C GLN A 139 10.73 -27.87 13.50
N SER A 140 11.45 -26.74 13.57
CA SER A 140 12.90 -26.69 13.31
C SER A 140 13.75 -26.56 14.60
N LYS A 141 13.15 -26.73 15.78
CA LYS A 141 13.83 -26.89 17.07
C LYS A 141 13.70 -28.32 17.57
#